data_AF-A0A9P9Q6F3-F1
#
_entry.id   AF-A0A9P9Q6F3-F1
#
_cell.length_a   1.000
_cell.length_b   1.000
_cell.length_c   1.000
_cell.angle_alpha   90.00
_cell.angle_beta   90.00
_cell.angle_gamma   90.00
#
_symmetry.space_group_name_H-M   'P 1'
#
loop_
_entity.id
_entity.type
_entity.pdbx_description
1 polymer ?
#
loop_
_entity_poly.entity_id
_entity_poly.type
_entity_poly.pdbx_seq_one_letter_code
_entity_poly.pdbx_strand_id
1 'polypeptide(L)'
;MGSNDETTRSPNQKLEIHYIAPTQYVPNSKFPILIYRNVIPDPDDHDGTAAILQGNGYRVDGFYGCYETPHYHSNTVEAYAFVQGYTTMKLGKGPRDEDVGNEFYLSKGDLFIQPAGMVHSMIKSSPDCKYVGAYPEGSPQWDVQLGNEDEELVKTLKEEAAAVPVPASDPIFGPQGPLIRIWTAVSEGKDQLDRTKCYQKGIKSLAVALSYCAFEIPKLASEGPMNITLNLSKIMVRFSE
;
A
#
# COMPACT_ATOMS: atom_id res chain seq x y z
N MET A 1 22.99 -17.96 -35.78
CA MET A 1 23.32 -17.44 -34.43
C MET A 1 22.11 -16.66 -33.96
N GLY A 2 21.21 -17.36 -33.25
CA GLY A 2 19.94 -16.80 -32.80
C GLY A 2 20.14 -15.99 -31.53
N SER A 3 19.59 -14.79 -31.54
CA SER A 3 19.43 -13.90 -30.39
C SER A 3 18.37 -14.45 -29.44
N ASN A 4 18.78 -14.85 -28.24
CA ASN A 4 17.85 -15.09 -27.14
C ASN A 4 17.79 -13.80 -26.30
N ASP A 5 16.88 -12.91 -26.65
CA ASP A 5 16.36 -11.90 -25.73
C ASP A 5 15.11 -12.51 -25.08
N GLU A 6 15.32 -13.22 -23.99
CA GLU A 6 14.27 -13.78 -23.16
C GLU A 6 14.11 -12.88 -21.93
N THR A 7 13.72 -11.62 -22.17
CA THR A 7 13.18 -10.74 -21.12
C THR A 7 11.81 -11.25 -20.69
N THR A 8 11.80 -12.17 -19.73
CA THR A 8 10.61 -12.68 -19.04
C THR A 8 9.91 -11.54 -18.30
N ARG A 9 8.97 -10.86 -18.97
CA ARG A 9 8.01 -9.95 -18.32
C ARG A 9 7.15 -10.72 -17.32
N SER A 10 7.22 -10.34 -16.05
CA SER A 10 6.37 -10.84 -14.97
C SER A 10 4.88 -10.57 -15.27
N PRO A 11 3.94 -11.50 -14.98
CA PRO A 11 2.53 -11.33 -15.27
C PRO A 11 1.85 -10.39 -14.25
N ASN A 12 1.30 -9.28 -14.75
CA ASN A 12 0.39 -8.34 -14.09
C ASN A 12 0.90 -7.62 -12.82
N GLN A 13 1.70 -6.57 -13.04
CA GLN A 13 1.85 -5.50 -12.06
C GLN A 13 0.50 -4.78 -11.88
N LYS A 14 0.01 -4.70 -10.65
CA LYS A 14 -1.27 -4.06 -10.29
C LYS A 14 -1.10 -3.23 -9.02
N LEU A 15 -1.68 -2.04 -9.00
CA LEU A 15 -1.79 -1.24 -7.78
C LEU A 15 -3.17 -1.43 -7.15
N GLU A 16 -3.21 -1.68 -5.84
CA GLU A 16 -4.42 -1.67 -5.03
C GLU A 16 -4.35 -0.52 -4.01
N ILE A 17 -5.48 0.14 -3.81
CA ILE A 17 -5.60 1.32 -2.95
C ILE A 17 -6.74 1.03 -1.98
N HIS A 18 -6.46 1.01 -0.68
CA HIS A 18 -7.46 0.69 0.34
C HIS A 18 -7.45 1.72 1.48
N TYR A 19 -8.64 2.24 1.79
CA TYR A 19 -8.85 3.15 2.91
C TYR A 19 -9.27 2.36 4.15
N ILE A 20 -8.58 2.58 5.26
CA ILE A 20 -8.89 1.96 6.54
C ILE A 20 -9.36 3.04 7.50
N ALA A 21 -10.59 2.91 8.01
CA ALA A 21 -11.17 3.90 8.90
C ALA A 21 -10.50 3.87 10.29
N PRO A 22 -10.34 5.02 10.96
CA PRO A 22 -9.95 5.04 12.38
C PRO A 22 -11.00 4.37 13.25
N THR A 23 -10.58 3.91 14.42
CA THR A 23 -11.49 3.51 15.51
C THR A 23 -11.38 4.49 16.68
N GLN A 24 -12.02 4.15 17.80
CA GLN A 24 -11.84 4.88 19.06
C GLN A 24 -10.45 4.69 19.65
N TYR A 25 -9.81 3.53 19.41
CA TYR A 25 -8.56 3.14 20.05
C TYR A 25 -7.35 3.15 19.14
N VAL A 26 -7.56 3.27 17.82
CA VAL A 26 -6.45 3.36 16.87
C VAL A 26 -6.62 4.52 15.89
N PRO A 27 -5.55 5.29 15.63
CA PRO A 27 -5.65 6.52 14.86
C PRO A 27 -5.87 6.27 13.36
N ASN A 28 -5.30 5.18 12.82
CA ASN A 28 -5.18 4.93 11.38
C ASN A 28 -4.80 6.19 10.60
N SER A 29 -5.13 6.27 9.32
CA SER A 29 -4.73 7.43 8.51
C SER A 29 -5.81 7.87 7.55
N LYS A 30 -5.76 9.16 7.19
CA LYS A 30 -6.53 9.71 6.08
C LYS A 30 -6.01 9.20 4.73
N PHE A 31 -4.74 8.80 4.66
CA PHE A 31 -4.11 8.26 3.47
C PHE A 31 -4.45 6.77 3.32
N PRO A 32 -4.66 6.28 2.09
CA PRO A 32 -4.87 4.86 1.86
C PRO A 32 -3.55 4.10 1.99
N ILE A 33 -3.63 2.82 2.37
CA ILE A 33 -2.53 1.89 2.11
C ILE A 33 -2.43 1.61 0.62
N LEU A 34 -1.22 1.29 0.18
CA LEU A 34 -0.93 0.94 -1.20
C LEU A 34 -0.32 -0.46 -1.25
N ILE A 35 -0.87 -1.32 -2.10
CA ILE A 35 -0.29 -2.64 -2.39
C ILE A 35 0.05 -2.71 -3.86
N TYR A 36 1.34 -2.82 -4.15
CA TYR A 36 1.86 -2.99 -5.49
C TYR A 36 2.16 -4.47 -5.70
N ARG A 37 1.44 -5.09 -6.61
CA ARG A 37 1.56 -6.51 -6.91
C ARG A 37 2.74 -6.77 -7.83
N ASN A 38 3.61 -7.71 -7.46
CA ASN A 38 4.73 -8.19 -8.30
C ASN A 38 5.59 -7.08 -8.92
N VAL A 39 5.90 -6.02 -8.15
CA VAL A 39 6.69 -4.88 -8.64
C VAL A 39 8.18 -4.98 -8.34
N ILE A 40 8.58 -5.87 -7.43
CA ILE A 40 9.99 -6.13 -7.13
C ILE A 40 10.57 -6.94 -8.30
N PRO A 41 11.57 -6.43 -9.05
CA PRO A 41 12.04 -7.07 -10.28
C PRO A 41 12.65 -8.46 -10.08
N ASP A 42 13.51 -8.59 -9.08
CA ASP A 42 14.10 -9.85 -8.65
C ASP A 42 13.98 -9.95 -7.12
N PRO A 43 12.88 -10.53 -6.61
CA PRO A 43 12.66 -10.62 -5.18
C PRO A 43 13.57 -11.65 -4.50
N ASP A 44 14.27 -12.50 -5.26
CA ASP A 44 15.28 -13.41 -4.71
C ASP A 44 16.63 -12.69 -4.50
N ASP A 45 16.88 -11.58 -5.20
CA ASP A 45 17.97 -10.64 -4.94
C ASP A 45 17.59 -9.63 -3.85
N HIS A 46 17.80 -10.04 -2.60
CA HIS A 46 17.53 -9.25 -1.41
C HIS A 46 18.33 -7.94 -1.37
N ASP A 47 19.61 -7.97 -1.74
CA ASP A 47 20.48 -6.79 -1.76
C ASP A 47 20.10 -5.85 -2.90
N GLY A 48 19.74 -6.39 -4.07
CA GLY A 48 19.17 -5.63 -5.18
C GLY A 48 17.85 -4.96 -4.81
N THR A 49 16.97 -5.66 -4.08
CA THR A 49 15.73 -5.07 -3.56
C THR A 49 16.03 -3.90 -2.62
N ALA A 50 16.96 -4.06 -1.68
CA ALA A 50 17.37 -2.98 -0.78
C ALA A 50 17.98 -1.79 -1.54
N ALA A 51 18.83 -2.06 -2.54
CA ALA A 51 19.46 -1.04 -3.37
C ALA A 51 18.44 -0.24 -4.19
N ILE A 52 17.37 -0.87 -4.70
CA ILE A 52 16.28 -0.17 -5.39
C ILE A 52 15.58 0.81 -4.44
N LEU A 53 15.23 0.35 -3.23
CA LEU A 53 14.57 1.19 -2.23
C LEU A 53 15.46 2.38 -1.84
N GLN A 54 16.74 2.12 -1.57
CA GLN A 54 17.74 3.16 -1.25
C GLN A 54 17.93 4.16 -2.40
N GLY A 55 18.03 3.67 -3.64
CA GLY A 55 18.13 4.52 -4.82
C GLY A 55 16.92 5.44 -5.02
N ASN A 56 15.76 5.09 -4.46
CA ASN A 56 14.54 5.88 -4.46
C ASN A 56 14.31 6.69 -3.18
N GLY A 57 15.35 6.88 -2.35
CA GLY A 57 15.29 7.74 -1.17
C GLY A 57 14.65 7.09 0.05
N TYR A 58 14.87 5.79 0.23
CA TYR A 58 14.44 5.06 1.43
C TYR A 58 15.63 4.50 2.20
N ARG A 59 15.65 4.74 3.52
CA ARG A 59 16.53 4.01 4.44
C ARG A 59 15.98 2.60 4.64
N VAL A 60 16.78 1.60 4.28
CA VAL A 60 16.52 0.19 4.61
C VAL A 60 17.05 -0.10 6.01
N ASP A 61 16.18 -0.58 6.89
CA ASP A 61 16.51 -0.83 8.31
C ASP A 61 16.84 -2.30 8.57
N GLY A 62 16.35 -3.21 7.71
CA GLY A 62 16.72 -4.62 7.78
C GLY A 62 15.76 -5.55 7.05
N PHE A 63 15.99 -6.85 7.25
CA PHE A 63 15.13 -7.94 6.80
C PHE A 63 14.44 -8.53 8.01
N TYR A 64 13.12 -8.54 7.97
CA TYR A 64 12.30 -8.96 9.11
C TYR A 64 11.44 -10.17 8.75
N GLY A 65 11.18 -11.00 9.75
CA GLY A 65 10.14 -12.02 9.67
C GLY A 65 8.77 -11.42 9.89
N CYS A 66 7.74 -12.20 9.57
CA CYS A 66 6.36 -11.84 9.85
C CYS A 66 6.13 -11.54 11.36
N TYR A 67 5.46 -10.44 11.71
CA TYR A 67 5.25 -9.99 13.10
C TYR A 67 3.76 -9.93 13.47
N GLU A 68 3.38 -10.68 14.50
CA GLU A 68 1.96 -10.97 14.80
C GLU A 68 1.31 -9.95 15.74
N THR A 69 2.10 -9.15 16.46
CA THR A 69 1.55 -8.20 17.44
C THR A 69 1.04 -6.95 16.70
N PRO A 70 -0.22 -6.53 16.93
CA PRO A 70 -0.73 -5.26 16.43
C PRO A 70 0.17 -4.11 16.86
N HIS A 71 0.60 -3.31 15.89
CA HIS A 71 1.39 -2.12 16.15
C HIS A 71 1.23 -1.08 15.03
N TYR A 72 1.73 0.12 15.29
CA TYR A 72 1.87 1.20 14.31
C TYR A 72 3.00 2.15 14.67
N HIS A 73 3.38 2.94 13.67
CA HIS A 73 4.30 4.07 13.81
C HIS A 73 3.51 5.36 13.67
N SER A 74 3.55 6.23 14.68
CA SER A 74 2.87 7.53 14.62
C SER A 74 3.68 8.57 13.86
N ASN A 75 4.98 8.34 13.68
CA ASN A 75 5.92 9.38 13.25
C ASN A 75 6.54 9.18 11.86
N THR A 76 6.24 8.07 11.17
CA THR A 76 6.80 7.78 9.85
C THR A 76 5.88 6.93 8.97
N VAL A 77 6.07 7.07 7.66
CA VAL A 77 5.61 6.12 6.65
C VAL A 77 6.51 4.89 6.66
N GLU A 78 5.94 3.74 6.36
CA GLU A 78 6.66 2.47 6.32
C GLU A 78 6.34 1.71 5.02
N ALA A 79 7.36 1.07 4.46
CA ALA A 79 7.26 0.23 3.28
C ALA A 79 7.85 -1.16 3.54
N TYR A 80 7.11 -2.20 3.15
CA TYR A 80 7.53 -3.60 3.17
C TYR A 80 7.67 -4.13 1.76
N ALA A 81 8.89 -4.50 1.38
CA ALA A 81 9.14 -5.24 0.15
C ALA A 81 9.21 -6.74 0.47
N PHE A 82 8.18 -7.51 0.11
CA PHE A 82 8.12 -8.94 0.41
C PHE A 82 9.05 -9.71 -0.52
N VAL A 83 10.09 -10.33 0.05
CA VAL A 83 11.15 -11.05 -0.68
C VAL A 83 11.05 -12.55 -0.51
N GLN A 84 10.29 -13.04 0.48
CA GLN A 84 10.11 -14.47 0.69
C GLN A 84 8.73 -14.79 1.28
N GLY A 85 8.19 -15.95 0.88
CA GLY A 85 6.97 -16.49 1.48
C GLY A 85 5.71 -15.69 1.18
N TYR A 86 4.74 -15.80 2.09
CA TYR A 86 3.49 -15.06 2.05
C TYR A 86 2.96 -14.75 3.45
N THR A 87 2.04 -13.78 3.51
CA THR A 87 1.33 -13.41 4.73
C THR A 87 -0.08 -12.93 4.43
N THR A 88 -0.96 -13.03 5.43
CA THR A 88 -2.18 -12.25 5.52
C THR A 88 -2.00 -11.25 6.65
N MET A 89 -2.07 -9.96 6.32
CA MET A 89 -2.02 -8.87 7.28
C MET A 89 -3.44 -8.43 7.64
N LYS A 90 -3.68 -8.12 8.92
CA LYS A 90 -4.89 -7.46 9.40
C LYS A 90 -4.58 -6.01 9.73
N LEU A 91 -5.34 -5.09 9.18
CA LEU A 91 -5.17 -3.66 9.34
C LEU A 91 -6.38 -3.02 10.03
N GLY A 92 -6.11 -2.00 10.83
CA GLY A 92 -7.11 -1.13 11.44
C GLY A 92 -7.79 -1.69 12.68
N LYS A 93 -7.18 -2.68 13.34
CA LYS A 93 -7.67 -3.27 14.59
C LYS A 93 -6.58 -3.26 15.66
N GLY A 94 -6.78 -2.50 16.72
CA GLY A 94 -6.01 -2.57 17.95
C GLY A 94 -6.55 -3.63 18.92
N PRO A 95 -5.82 -3.98 19.99
CA PRO A 95 -6.24 -4.98 20.98
C PRO A 95 -7.54 -4.65 21.72
N ARG A 96 -7.91 -3.36 21.79
CA ARG A 96 -9.12 -2.88 22.46
C ARG A 96 -10.35 -2.79 21.55
N ASP A 97 -10.14 -2.92 20.24
CA ASP A 97 -11.23 -2.87 19.27
C ASP A 97 -12.03 -4.17 19.27
N GLU A 98 -13.31 -4.06 18.91
CA GLU A 98 -14.12 -5.22 18.51
C GLU A 98 -13.53 -5.89 17.25
N ASP A 99 -14.13 -6.96 16.74
CA ASP A 99 -13.60 -7.61 15.53
C ASP A 99 -13.91 -6.80 14.26
N VAL A 100 -13.09 -5.78 14.06
CA VAL A 100 -13.09 -4.86 12.91
C VAL A 100 -11.81 -5.00 12.10
N GLY A 101 -11.66 -4.15 11.10
CA GLY A 101 -10.47 -4.09 10.25
C GLY A 101 -10.58 -4.93 8.98
N ASN A 102 -9.54 -4.87 8.16
CA ASN A 102 -9.48 -5.49 6.84
C ASN A 102 -8.27 -6.41 6.75
N GLU A 103 -8.44 -7.50 6.00
CA GLU A 103 -7.39 -8.50 5.79
C GLU A 103 -6.87 -8.44 4.36
N PHE A 104 -5.55 -8.47 4.21
CA PHE A 104 -4.87 -8.39 2.92
C PHE A 104 -3.82 -9.49 2.80
N TYR A 105 -3.92 -10.28 1.73
CA TYR A 105 -2.88 -11.22 1.36
C TYR A 105 -1.73 -10.50 0.66
N LEU A 106 -0.50 -10.82 1.02
CA LEU A 106 0.75 -10.31 0.45
C LEU A 106 1.71 -11.48 0.24
N SER A 107 2.49 -11.44 -0.83
CA SER A 107 3.45 -12.50 -1.15
C SER A 107 4.74 -11.95 -1.72
N LYS A 108 5.76 -12.81 -1.81
CA LYS A 108 7.01 -12.51 -2.53
C LYS A 108 6.74 -11.76 -3.84
N GLY A 109 7.43 -10.64 -4.04
CA GLY A 109 7.29 -9.76 -5.20
C GLY A 109 6.41 -8.52 -4.95
N ASP A 110 5.59 -8.52 -3.89
CA ASP A 110 4.72 -7.40 -3.56
C ASP A 110 5.45 -6.33 -2.75
N LEU A 111 5.08 -5.07 -2.98
CA LEU A 111 5.44 -3.94 -2.12
C LEU A 111 4.17 -3.44 -1.43
N PHE A 112 4.22 -3.34 -0.10
CA PHE A 112 3.15 -2.79 0.73
C PHE A 112 3.63 -1.49 1.37
N ILE A 113 2.84 -0.43 1.26
CA ILE A 113 3.14 0.86 1.87
C ILE A 113 2.00 1.28 2.77
N GLN A 114 2.34 1.71 3.98
CA GLN A 114 1.40 2.18 4.96
C GLN A 114 1.77 3.56 5.51
N PRO A 115 0.77 4.45 5.65
CA PRO A 115 0.99 5.76 6.25
C PRO A 115 1.18 5.65 7.76
N ALA A 116 1.75 6.70 8.35
CA ALA A 116 1.78 6.88 9.79
C ALA A 116 0.37 6.73 10.40
N GLY A 117 0.31 6.12 11.58
CA GLY A 117 -0.90 5.82 12.31
C GLY A 117 -1.58 4.50 11.92
N MET A 118 -1.17 3.85 10.81
CA MET A 118 -1.83 2.64 10.32
C MET A 118 -1.51 1.42 11.21
N VAL A 119 -2.51 0.94 11.94
CA VAL A 119 -2.36 -0.27 12.74
C VAL A 119 -2.39 -1.50 11.87
N HIS A 120 -1.41 -2.37 12.08
CA HIS A 120 -1.26 -3.58 11.32
C HIS A 120 -0.67 -4.72 12.16
N SER A 121 -1.01 -5.95 11.78
CA SER A 121 -0.39 -7.19 12.28
C SER A 121 -0.45 -8.28 11.23
N MET A 122 0.41 -9.28 11.36
CA MET A 122 0.37 -10.47 10.51
C MET A 122 -0.40 -11.58 11.24
N ILE A 123 -1.49 -12.06 10.65
CA ILE A 123 -2.39 -13.02 11.30
C ILE A 123 -2.21 -14.45 10.77
N LYS A 124 -1.52 -14.60 9.64
CA LYS A 124 -1.16 -15.89 9.06
C LYS A 124 0.02 -15.71 8.14
N SER A 125 1.04 -16.54 8.23
CA SER A 125 2.19 -16.48 7.32
C SER A 125 2.75 -17.85 6.99
N SER A 126 3.51 -17.93 5.90
CA SER A 126 4.42 -19.06 5.71
C SER A 126 5.56 -19.00 6.73
N PRO A 127 6.16 -20.15 7.11
CA PRO A 127 7.27 -20.17 8.07
C PRO A 127 8.51 -19.39 7.63
N ASP A 128 8.62 -19.13 6.33
CA ASP A 128 9.76 -18.49 5.68
C ASP A 128 9.45 -17.07 5.19
N CYS A 129 8.31 -16.51 5.58
CA CYS A 129 7.93 -15.13 5.29
C CYS A 129 9.04 -14.15 5.68
N LYS A 130 9.50 -13.33 4.71
CA LYS A 130 10.43 -12.23 4.95
C LYS A 130 10.11 -11.02 4.08
N TYR A 131 10.35 -9.85 4.65
CA TYR A 131 10.27 -8.57 3.95
C TYR A 131 11.44 -7.66 4.31
N VAL A 132 11.76 -6.74 3.40
CA VAL A 132 12.66 -5.61 3.65
C VAL A 132 11.85 -4.48 4.25
N GLY A 133 12.21 -4.03 5.44
CA GLY A 133 11.62 -2.86 6.08
C GLY A 133 12.35 -1.60 5.65
N ALA A 134 11.62 -0.63 5.10
CA ALA A 134 12.18 0.61 4.59
C ALA A 134 11.34 1.83 4.95
N TYR A 135 12.01 2.95 5.19
CA TYR A 135 11.43 4.21 5.63
C TYR A 135 11.95 5.36 4.77
N PRO A 136 11.14 6.39 4.47
CA PRO A 136 11.64 7.54 3.71
C PRO A 136 12.90 8.15 4.36
N GLU A 137 13.87 8.54 3.54
CA GLU A 137 15.05 9.26 4.04
C GLU A 137 14.65 10.56 4.74
N GLY A 138 15.35 10.86 5.84
CA GLY A 138 15.04 12.00 6.70
C GLY A 138 13.91 11.74 7.71
N SER A 139 13.17 10.62 7.62
CA SER A 139 12.26 10.21 8.68
C SER A 139 13.02 9.96 9.99
N PRO A 140 12.40 10.28 11.15
CA PRO A 140 12.97 9.95 12.46
C PRO A 140 13.15 8.43 12.62
N GLN A 141 13.77 8.04 13.73
CA GLN A 141 13.65 6.65 14.18
C GLN A 141 12.17 6.37 14.47
N TRP A 142 11.64 5.27 13.93
CA TRP A 142 10.26 4.87 14.15
C TRP A 142 9.99 4.65 15.66
N ASP A 143 8.84 5.13 16.13
CA ASP A 143 8.31 4.77 17.44
C ASP A 143 7.59 3.42 17.37
N VAL A 144 7.10 2.85 18.48
CA VAL A 144 6.23 1.66 18.40
C VAL A 144 5.07 1.85 19.34
N GLN A 145 3.88 1.93 18.78
CA GLN A 145 2.62 1.98 19.51
C GLN A 145 1.90 0.64 19.32
N LEU A 146 1.26 0.12 20.36
CA LEU A 146 0.67 -1.23 20.37
C LEU A 146 -0.84 -1.23 20.11
N GLY A 147 -1.44 -0.05 19.90
CA GLY A 147 -2.87 0.10 19.64
C GLY A 147 -3.74 -0.16 20.86
N ASN A 148 -3.14 -0.18 22.06
CA ASN A 148 -3.82 -0.36 23.33
C ASN A 148 -3.82 0.91 24.19
N GLU A 149 -3.43 2.04 23.60
CA GLU A 149 -3.36 3.34 24.25
C GLU A 149 -4.75 3.82 24.73
N ASP A 150 -4.77 4.80 25.63
CA ASP A 150 -6.00 5.49 26.01
C ASP A 150 -6.44 6.52 24.95
N GLU A 151 -7.70 6.95 25.02
CA GLU A 151 -8.30 7.80 23.98
C GLU A 151 -7.65 9.18 23.86
N GLU A 152 -7.11 9.75 24.94
CA GLU A 152 -6.44 11.05 24.90
C GLU A 152 -5.07 10.93 24.22
N LEU A 153 -4.35 9.85 24.51
CA LEU A 153 -3.11 9.54 23.79
C LEU A 153 -3.38 9.25 22.31
N VAL A 154 -4.43 8.49 21.97
CA VAL A 154 -4.81 8.22 20.58
C VAL A 154 -5.10 9.50 19.80
N LYS A 155 -5.77 10.50 20.42
CA LYS A 155 -5.99 11.81 19.79
C LYS A 155 -4.68 12.51 19.47
N THR A 156 -3.72 12.50 20.41
CA THR A 156 -2.40 13.09 20.22
C THR A 156 -1.62 12.39 19.10
N LEU A 157 -1.54 11.05 19.15
CA LEU A 157 -0.84 10.25 18.15
C LEU A 157 -1.48 10.36 16.75
N LYS A 158 -2.79 10.59 16.69
CA LYS A 158 -3.50 10.87 15.44
C LYS A 158 -3.07 12.20 14.81
N GLU A 159 -2.88 13.23 15.62
CA GLU A 159 -2.40 14.53 15.15
C GLU A 159 -0.96 14.43 14.67
N GLU A 160 -0.10 13.70 15.40
CA GLU A 160 1.27 13.41 14.99
C GLU A 160 1.33 12.66 13.66
N ALA A 161 0.57 11.57 13.54
CA ALA A 161 0.47 10.79 12.30
C ALA A 161 -0.06 11.62 11.12
N ALA A 162 -1.00 12.53 11.35
CA ALA A 162 -1.53 13.42 10.32
C ALA A 162 -0.54 14.50 9.88
N ALA A 163 0.45 14.83 10.71
CA ALA A 163 1.51 15.78 10.43
C ALA A 163 2.70 15.18 9.67
N VAL A 164 2.81 13.84 9.60
CA VAL A 164 3.83 13.15 8.80
C VAL A 164 3.66 13.54 7.32
N PRO A 165 4.71 14.08 6.67
CA PRO A 165 4.61 14.55 5.30
C PRO A 165 4.45 13.39 4.31
N VAL A 166 3.88 13.67 3.15
CA VAL A 166 3.96 12.75 2.01
C VAL A 166 5.45 12.57 1.65
N PRO A 167 5.93 11.33 1.48
CA PRO A 167 7.31 11.08 1.03
C PRO A 167 7.65 11.83 -0.26
N ALA A 168 8.92 12.17 -0.46
CA ALA A 168 9.38 12.85 -1.67
C ALA A 168 9.43 11.93 -2.92
N SER A 169 9.38 10.62 -2.69
CA SER A 169 9.57 9.59 -3.72
C SER A 169 8.77 8.33 -3.40
N ASP A 170 8.33 7.63 -4.44
CA ASP A 170 7.77 6.27 -4.34
C ASP A 170 8.91 5.25 -4.23
N PRO A 171 8.82 4.21 -3.37
CA PRO A 171 9.95 3.30 -3.12
C PRO A 171 10.41 2.52 -4.36
N ILE A 172 9.55 2.36 -5.37
CA ILE A 172 9.90 1.65 -6.62
C ILE A 172 9.91 2.60 -7.81
N PHE A 173 8.95 3.53 -7.90
CA PHE A 173 8.73 4.34 -9.10
C PHE A 173 9.27 5.77 -9.01
N GLY A 174 9.95 6.13 -7.92
CA GLY A 174 10.61 7.42 -7.80
C GLY A 174 9.65 8.61 -7.58
N PRO A 175 10.10 9.85 -7.83
CA PRO A 175 9.34 11.09 -7.54
C PRO A 175 8.02 11.27 -8.31
N GLN A 176 7.78 10.48 -9.36
CA GLN A 176 6.55 10.53 -10.16
C GLN A 176 5.68 9.29 -9.95
N GLY A 177 6.01 8.47 -8.96
CA GLY A 177 5.30 7.23 -8.67
C GLY A 177 3.87 7.42 -8.17
N PRO A 178 3.06 6.34 -8.18
CA PRO A 178 1.67 6.40 -7.75
C PRO A 178 1.46 6.92 -6.33
N LEU A 179 2.36 6.61 -5.38
CA LEU A 179 2.27 7.08 -4.00
C LEU A 179 2.19 8.60 -3.93
N ILE A 180 3.08 9.28 -4.64
CA ILE A 180 3.18 10.75 -4.64
C ILE A 180 1.89 11.35 -5.17
N ARG A 181 1.40 10.85 -6.30
CA ARG A 181 0.17 11.34 -6.92
C ARG A 181 -1.06 11.15 -6.03
N ILE A 182 -1.23 9.95 -5.47
CA ILE A 182 -2.41 9.60 -4.68
C ILE A 182 -2.41 10.38 -3.37
N TRP A 183 -1.31 10.36 -2.61
CA TRP A 183 -1.28 10.99 -1.30
C TRP A 183 -1.21 12.52 -1.37
N THR A 184 -0.65 13.09 -2.44
CA THR A 184 -0.77 14.54 -2.70
C THR A 184 -2.23 14.92 -2.96
N ALA A 185 -2.94 14.15 -3.80
CA ALA A 185 -4.36 14.41 -4.05
C ALA A 185 -5.23 14.32 -2.78
N VAL A 186 -4.93 13.37 -1.88
CA VAL A 186 -5.58 13.28 -0.55
C VAL A 186 -5.25 14.51 0.31
N SER A 187 -3.98 14.94 0.34
CA SER A 187 -3.52 16.10 1.11
C SER A 187 -4.17 17.40 0.64
N GLU A 188 -4.36 17.56 -0.66
CA GLU A 188 -5.03 18.71 -1.29
C GLU A 188 -6.56 18.62 -1.22
N GLY A 189 -7.12 17.55 -0.64
CA GLY A 189 -8.56 17.34 -0.53
C GLY A 189 -9.26 16.98 -1.85
N LYS A 190 -8.50 16.62 -2.89
CA LYS A 190 -9.03 16.27 -4.23
C LYS A 190 -9.49 14.81 -4.34
N ASP A 191 -8.95 13.92 -3.50
CA ASP A 191 -9.35 12.51 -3.42
C ASP A 191 -10.18 12.21 -2.16
N GLN A 192 -10.88 13.23 -1.63
CA GLN A 192 -11.91 13.02 -0.61
C GLN A 192 -13.12 12.37 -1.29
N LEU A 193 -13.00 11.09 -1.68
CA LEU A 193 -14.15 10.21 -1.83
C LEU A 193 -15.07 10.49 -0.65
N ASP A 194 -16.32 10.85 -0.93
CA ASP A 194 -17.38 11.19 0.04
C ASP A 194 -17.47 10.07 1.10
N ARG A 195 -16.66 10.20 2.16
CA ARG A 195 -16.35 9.15 3.14
C ARG A 195 -17.60 8.69 3.88
N THR A 196 -18.66 9.50 3.86
CA THR A 196 -19.96 9.22 4.46
C THR A 196 -20.82 8.26 3.63
N LYS A 197 -20.60 8.13 2.31
CA LYS A 197 -21.40 7.23 1.45
C LYS A 197 -20.92 5.79 1.40
N CYS A 198 -19.63 5.53 1.57
CA CYS A 198 -19.11 4.16 1.65
C CYS A 198 -19.39 3.49 2.99
N TYR A 199 -19.52 4.26 4.07
CA TYR A 199 -19.69 3.71 5.42
C TYR A 199 -21.15 3.37 5.78
N GLN A 200 -22.15 3.98 5.13
CA GLN A 200 -23.55 3.88 5.56
C GLN A 200 -24.50 3.06 4.68
N LYS A 201 -24.04 2.47 3.58
CA LYS A 201 -24.89 1.53 2.82
C LYS A 201 -24.03 0.38 2.36
N GLY A 202 -24.42 -0.86 2.68
CA GLY A 202 -23.86 -2.05 2.04
C GLY A 202 -24.11 -2.01 0.52
N ILE A 203 -23.27 -1.28 -0.23
CA ILE A 203 -23.41 -1.09 -1.67
C ILE A 203 -22.98 -2.39 -2.36
N LYS A 204 -23.96 -3.23 -2.67
CA LYS A 204 -23.86 -4.44 -3.50
C LYS A 204 -23.81 -4.12 -5.00
N SER A 205 -23.02 -3.15 -5.44
CA SER A 205 -22.87 -2.85 -6.87
C SER A 205 -21.42 -2.62 -7.27
N LEU A 206 -20.88 -3.63 -7.96
CA LEU A 206 -19.53 -3.71 -8.50
C LEU A 206 -19.24 -2.61 -9.55
N ALA A 207 -20.28 -2.02 -10.15
CA ALA A 207 -20.16 -1.08 -11.27
C ALA A 207 -19.59 0.30 -10.87
N VAL A 208 -19.76 0.74 -9.61
CA VAL A 208 -19.20 2.01 -9.13
C VAL A 208 -17.76 1.85 -8.62
N ALA A 209 -17.41 0.66 -8.11
CA ALA A 209 -16.04 0.34 -7.70
C ALA A 209 -15.09 0.16 -8.91
N LEU A 210 -15.60 -0.39 -10.03
CA LEU A 210 -14.78 -0.72 -11.20
C LEU A 210 -14.42 0.49 -12.09
N SER A 211 -15.14 1.61 -12.04
CA SER A 211 -14.78 2.80 -12.84
C SER A 211 -13.66 3.65 -12.24
N TYR A 212 -13.29 3.44 -10.96
CA TYR A 212 -12.30 4.27 -10.25
C TYR A 212 -10.96 3.56 -9.93
N CYS A 213 -10.90 2.22 -9.99
CA CYS A 213 -9.72 1.45 -9.55
C CYS A 213 -8.86 0.85 -10.68
N ALA A 214 -9.08 1.21 -11.94
CA ALA A 214 -8.21 0.78 -13.04
C ALA A 214 -7.29 1.93 -13.45
N PHE A 215 -6.23 2.17 -12.68
CA PHE A 215 -5.04 2.84 -13.20
C PHE A 215 -4.09 1.76 -13.72
N GLU A 216 -3.99 1.61 -15.03
CA GLU A 216 -2.84 0.91 -15.62
C GLU A 216 -1.59 1.70 -15.24
N ILE A 217 -0.62 1.02 -14.63
CA ILE A 217 0.72 1.58 -14.41
C ILE A 217 1.26 1.95 -15.80
N PRO A 218 1.68 3.21 -16.06
CA PRO A 218 2.24 3.55 -17.36
C PRO A 218 3.44 2.64 -17.62
N LYS A 219 3.39 1.89 -18.73
CA LYS A 219 4.58 1.25 -19.30
C LYS A 219 5.66 2.31 -19.42
N LEU A 220 6.89 2.00 -19.01
CA LEU A 220 8.08 2.73 -19.47
C LEU A 220 8.05 2.74 -21.00
N ALA A 221 7.62 3.85 -21.59
CA ALA A 221 7.54 4.02 -23.02
C ALA A 221 8.85 4.60 -23.52
N SER A 222 9.63 3.77 -24.20
CA SER A 222 10.54 4.24 -25.24
C SER A 222 9.71 4.83 -26.39
N GLU A 223 9.82 6.15 -26.55
CA GLU A 223 9.58 7.00 -27.74
C GLU A 223 8.32 6.80 -28.62
N GLY A 224 7.49 7.86 -28.71
CA GLY A 224 6.60 8.16 -29.86
C GLY A 224 5.14 8.50 -29.50
N PRO A 225 4.52 9.58 -30.06
CA PRO A 225 3.15 9.98 -29.70
C PRO A 225 2.10 9.22 -30.53
N MET A 226 1.04 8.73 -29.90
CA MET A 226 -0.11 8.14 -30.61
C MET A 226 -1.43 8.64 -30.02
N ASN A 227 -2.25 9.26 -30.89
CA ASN A 227 -3.63 9.67 -30.60
C ASN A 227 -4.53 8.43 -30.50
N ILE A 228 -5.43 8.38 -29.50
CA ILE A 228 -6.42 7.29 -29.36
C ILE A 228 -7.84 7.88 -29.38
N THR A 229 -8.68 7.34 -30.27
CA THR A 229 -10.14 7.54 -30.29
C THR A 229 -10.80 6.26 -29.77
N LEU A 230 -11.72 6.37 -28.80
CA LEU A 230 -12.45 5.23 -28.21
C LEU A 230 -13.81 5.01 -28.88
N ASN A 231 -14.13 3.77 -29.22
CA ASN A 231 -15.45 3.35 -29.70
C ASN A 231 -16.07 2.34 -28.73
N LEU A 232 -17.22 2.70 -28.14
CA LEU A 232 -17.93 1.93 -27.13
C LEU A 232 -19.15 1.23 -27.75
N SER A 233 -18.98 -0.01 -28.20
CA SER A 233 -20.12 -0.90 -28.41
C SER A 233 -19.69 -2.35 -28.28
N LYS A 234 -20.08 -2.98 -27.16
CA LYS A 234 -20.37 -4.42 -26.93
C LYS A 234 -19.95 -4.86 -25.52
N ILE A 235 -20.82 -4.63 -24.54
CA ILE A 235 -20.93 -5.53 -23.38
C ILE A 235 -22.43 -5.77 -23.16
N MET A 236 -22.87 -7.01 -23.43
CA MET A 236 -24.24 -7.47 -23.24
C MET A 236 -24.24 -8.37 -22.00
N VAL A 237 -24.98 -7.97 -20.96
CA VAL A 237 -25.16 -8.76 -19.73
C VAL A 237 -26.51 -9.48 -19.82
N ARG A 238 -26.53 -10.80 -19.60
CA ARG A 238 -27.75 -11.56 -19.30
C ARG A 238 -27.76 -11.90 -17.81
N PHE A 239 -28.92 -11.72 -17.18
CA PHE A 239 -29.23 -12.27 -15.86
C PHE A 239 -30.19 -13.45 -16.04
N SER A 240 -30.03 -14.49 -15.23
CA SER A 240 -31.07 -15.49 -14.96
C SER A 240 -31.48 -15.36 -13.50
N GLU A 241 -32.79 -15.44 -13.28
CA GLU A 241 -33.53 -15.23 -12.02
C GLU A 241 -33.06 -16.12 -10.85
#